data_AF-A0A4U9CVG6-F1
#
_entry.id   AF-A0A4U9CVG6-F1
#
_cell.length_a   1.000
_cell.length_b   1.000
_cell.length_c   1.000
_cell.angle_alpha   90.00
_cell.angle_beta   90.00
_cell.angle_gamma   90.00
#
_symmetry.space_group_name_H-M   'P 1'
#
loop_
_entity.id
_entity.type
_entity.pdbx_description
1 polymer ?
#
loop_
_entity_poly.entity_id
_entity_poly.type
_entity_poly.pdbx_seq_one_letter_code
_entity_poly.pdbx_strand_id
1 'polypeptide(L)'
;MAGLGMLMILLGALALWLRYRRRLYHSKPFLRFALWMGPSGLIAILAGWVTTEVGRQPWVVYGVQRTADAVSAHGDLHMTISLLTFLVVYSSVFGVGYSYMLRLIRKGPQEVNPPVSGTPARPLSRRHRQY
;
A
#
# COMPACT_ATOMS: atom_id res chain seq x y z
N MET A 1 -1.70 17.24 3.35
CA MET A 1 -0.48 16.89 2.58
C MET A 1 0.79 17.41 3.27
N ALA A 2 1.01 18.73 3.36
CA ALA A 2 2.27 19.30 3.86
C ALA A 2 2.65 18.85 5.29
N GLY A 3 1.69 18.83 6.23
CA GLY A 3 1.95 18.36 7.59
C GLY A 3 2.40 16.89 7.66
N LEU A 4 1.73 16.00 6.90
CA LEU A 4 2.14 14.59 6.82
C LEU A 4 3.50 14.44 6.12
N GLY A 5 3.78 15.24 5.08
CA GLY A 5 5.09 15.26 4.43
C GLY A 5 6.21 15.64 5.40
N MET A 6 6.00 16.67 6.22
CA MET A 6 6.98 17.07 7.25
C MET A 6 7.19 15.98 8.30
N LEU A 7 6.11 15.30 8.73
CA LEU A 7 6.21 14.16 9.65
C LEU A 7 6.98 12.98 9.06
N MET A 8 6.83 12.71 7.76
CA MET A 8 7.59 11.65 7.07
C MET A 8 9.07 12.01 6.92
N ILE A 9 9.40 13.28 6.68
CA ILE A 9 10.80 13.77 6.69
C ILE A 9 11.39 13.61 8.09
N LEU A 10 10.66 14.01 9.13
CA LEU A 10 11.07 13.87 10.52
C LEU A 10 11.28 12.39 10.90
N LEU A 11 10.40 11.48 10.45
CA LEU A 11 10.59 10.04 10.61
C LEU A 11 11.91 9.58 9.98
N GLY A 12 12.21 10.00 8.75
CA GLY A 12 13.46 9.66 8.06
C GLY A 12 14.70 10.18 8.78
N ALA A 13 14.66 11.43 9.26
CA ALA A 13 15.75 12.03 10.03
C ALA A 13 15.97 11.30 11.37
N LEU A 14 14.89 11.01 12.11
CA LEU A 14 14.96 10.22 13.35
C LEU A 14 15.48 8.80 13.09
N ALA A 15 15.08 8.17 11.99
CA ALA A 15 15.56 6.85 11.59
C ALA A 15 17.08 6.86 11.37
N LEU A 16 17.60 7.86 10.65
CA LEU A 16 19.02 7.99 10.40
C LEU A 16 19.81 8.22 11.69
N TRP A 17 19.30 9.07 12.57
CA TRP A 17 19.91 9.34 13.87
C TRP A 17 19.93 8.10 14.78
N LEU A 18 18.81 7.37 14.88
CA LEU A 18 18.75 6.12 15.64
C LEU A 18 19.62 5.01 15.04
N ARG A 19 19.77 4.99 13.70
CA ARG A 19 20.69 4.09 12.99
C ARG A 19 22.13 4.38 13.36
N TYR A 20 22.54 5.64 13.38
CA TYR A 20 23.87 6.06 13.82
C TYR A 20 24.16 5.63 15.27
N ARG A 21 23.16 5.72 16.15
CA ARG A 21 23.23 5.27 17.55
C ARG A 21 23.07 3.75 17.74
N ARG A 22 22.96 2.95 16.67
CA ARG A 22 22.70 1.50 16.70
C ARG A 22 21.48 1.06 17.52
N ARG A 23 20.51 1.97 17.77
CA ARG A 23 19.30 1.70 18.58
C ARG A 23 18.02 1.57 17.77
N LEU A 24 18.11 1.62 16.44
CA LEU A 24 16.98 1.61 15.51
C LEU A 24 15.93 0.52 15.82
N TYR A 25 16.40 -0.70 16.08
CA TYR A 25 15.53 -1.86 16.33
C TYR A 25 15.09 -2.03 17.79
N HIS A 26 15.66 -1.27 18.72
CA HIS A 26 15.38 -1.40 20.16
C HIS A 26 14.34 -0.39 20.64
N SER A 27 14.16 0.72 19.91
CA SER A 27 13.23 1.78 20.29
C SER A 27 11.78 1.44 19.90
N LYS A 28 11.06 0.75 20.79
CA LYS A 28 9.61 0.48 20.68
C LYS A 28 8.75 1.70 20.28
N PRO A 29 8.93 2.92 20.82
CA PRO A 29 8.12 4.07 20.39
C PRO A 29 8.39 4.49 18.94
N PHE A 30 9.65 4.39 18.48
CA PHE A 30 10.00 4.70 17.10
C PHE A 30 9.41 3.68 16.11
N LEU A 31 9.47 2.39 16.45
CA LEU A 31 8.87 1.33 15.62
C LEU A 31 7.34 1.47 15.52
N ARG A 32 6.67 1.84 16.61
CA ARG A 32 5.23 2.16 16.60
C ARG A 32 4.94 3.38 15.73
N PHE A 33 5.72 4.44 15.86
CA PHE A 33 5.56 5.65 15.04
C PHE A 33 5.76 5.35 13.54
N ALA A 34 6.77 4.55 13.18
CA ALA A 34 7.00 4.09 11.82
C ALA A 34 5.82 3.26 11.27
N LEU A 35 5.20 2.42 12.10
CA LEU A 35 4.02 1.63 11.71
C LEU A 35 2.82 2.54 11.36
N TRP A 36 2.55 3.56 12.18
CA TRP A 36 1.49 4.55 11.91
C TRP A 36 1.78 5.41 10.68
N MET A 37 3.05 5.55 10.30
CA MET A 37 3.49 6.26 9.10
C MET A 37 3.41 5.43 7.81
N GLY A 38 3.09 4.14 7.89
CA GLY A 38 2.79 3.32 6.71
C GLY A 38 1.63 3.88 5.87
N PRO A 39 0.42 4.03 6.43
CA PRO A 39 -0.73 4.54 5.68
C PRO A 39 -0.69 6.05 5.40
N SER A 40 0.11 6.83 6.13
CA SER A 40 0.10 8.29 6.00
C SER A 40 0.57 8.80 4.64
N GLY A 41 1.45 8.06 3.95
CA GLY A 41 1.88 8.41 2.59
C GLY A 41 0.70 8.44 1.61
N LEU A 42 -0.17 7.43 1.66
CA LEU A 42 -1.38 7.38 0.82
C LEU A 42 -2.32 8.55 1.11
N ILE A 43 -2.53 8.85 2.40
CA ILE A 43 -3.36 9.99 2.84
C ILE A 43 -2.77 11.31 2.36
N ALA A 44 -1.44 11.46 2.42
CA ALA A 44 -0.77 12.66 1.96
C ALA A 44 -0.95 12.88 0.45
N ILE A 45 -0.85 11.82 -0.35
CA ILE A 45 -1.07 11.84 -1.81
C ILE A 45 -2.51 12.23 -2.13
N LEU A 46 -3.50 11.57 -1.50
CA LEU A 46 -4.92 11.89 -1.70
C LEU A 46 -5.23 13.34 -1.31
N ALA A 47 -4.69 13.81 -0.18
CA ALA A 47 -4.86 15.19 0.23
C ALA A 47 -4.25 16.19 -0.76
N GLY A 48 -3.12 15.85 -1.40
CA GLY A 48 -2.50 16.68 -2.45
C GLY A 48 -3.36 16.79 -3.70
N TRP A 49 -3.88 15.65 -4.17
CA TRP A 49 -4.84 15.59 -5.28
C TRP A 49 -6.11 16.39 -5.00
N VAL A 50 -6.71 16.22 -3.82
CA VAL A 50 -7.90 16.97 -3.42
C VAL A 50 -7.62 18.47 -3.37
N THR A 51 -6.48 18.89 -2.80
CA THR A 51 -6.13 20.32 -2.70
C THR A 51 -6.00 20.96 -4.07
N THR A 52 -5.41 20.25 -5.04
CA THR A 52 -5.19 20.76 -6.39
C THR A 52 -6.47 20.75 -7.24
N GLU A 53 -7.27 19.68 -7.16
CA GLU A 53 -8.52 19.57 -7.92
C GLU A 53 -9.63 20.47 -7.37
N VAL A 54 -9.83 20.48 -6.05
CA VAL A 54 -10.82 21.35 -5.41
C VAL A 54 -10.37 22.80 -5.45
N GLY A 55 -9.07 23.07 -5.32
CA GLY A 55 -8.52 24.42 -5.40
C GLY A 55 -8.70 25.09 -6.76
N ARG A 56 -8.95 24.32 -7.82
CA ARG A 56 -9.23 24.83 -9.17
C ARG A 56 -10.70 25.15 -9.41
N GLN A 57 -11.61 24.64 -8.57
CA GLN A 57 -13.04 24.99 -8.67
C GLN A 57 -13.24 26.51 -8.53
N PRO A 58 -14.10 27.16 -9.33
CA PRO A 58 -15.15 26.59 -10.18
C PRO A 58 -14.74 26.33 -11.65
N TRP A 59 -13.45 26.26 -11.95
CA TRP A 59 -12.94 26.12 -13.31
C TRP A 59 -12.53 24.69 -13.63
N VAL A 60 -12.80 24.24 -14.85
CA VAL A 60 -12.15 23.06 -15.43
C VAL A 60 -10.89 23.49 -16.14
N VAL A 61 -11.01 24.53 -16.97
CA VAL A 61 -9.90 25.24 -17.61
C VAL A 61 -10.01 26.70 -17.23
N TYR A 62 -8.98 27.22 -16.55
CA TYR A 62 -8.97 28.59 -16.04
C TYR A 62 -9.27 29.61 -17.13
N GLY A 63 -10.28 30.45 -16.88
CA GLY A 63 -10.68 31.52 -17.80
C GLY A 63 -11.37 31.05 -19.09
N VAL A 64 -11.52 29.74 -19.31
CA VAL A 64 -12.08 29.18 -20.55
C VAL A 64 -13.39 28.43 -20.28
N GLN A 65 -13.41 27.49 -19.33
CA GLN A 65 -14.57 26.62 -19.11
C GLN A 65 -14.82 26.39 -17.61
N ARG A 66 -16.05 26.64 -17.18
CA ARG A 66 -16.51 26.38 -15.81
C ARG A 66 -16.96 24.94 -15.64
N THR A 67 -16.89 24.45 -14.41
CA THR A 67 -17.31 23.08 -14.05
C THR A 67 -18.79 22.83 -14.34
N ALA A 68 -19.65 23.83 -14.15
CA ALA A 68 -21.08 23.71 -14.45
C ALA A 68 -21.36 23.48 -15.95
N ASP A 69 -20.56 24.11 -16.82
CA ASP A 69 -20.74 24.05 -18.28
C ASP A 69 -20.06 22.81 -18.89
N ALA A 70 -19.31 22.05 -18.09
CA ALA A 70 -18.60 20.84 -18.52
C ALA A 70 -19.42 19.55 -18.32
N VAL A 71 -20.60 19.62 -17.69
CA VAL A 71 -21.44 18.45 -17.43
C VAL A 71 -22.24 18.08 -18.67
N SER A 72 -22.09 16.84 -19.14
CA SER A 72 -22.85 16.31 -20.26
C SER A 72 -24.32 16.08 -19.90
N ALA A 73 -25.24 16.40 -20.81
CA ALA A 73 -26.69 16.20 -20.65
C ALA A 73 -27.11 14.71 -20.74
N HIS A 74 -26.72 13.91 -19.73
CA HIS A 74 -27.20 12.53 -19.56
C HIS A 74 -28.32 12.52 -18.53
N GLY A 75 -29.26 11.58 -18.63
CA GLY A 75 -30.31 11.43 -17.62
C GLY A 75 -29.72 11.05 -16.25
N ASP A 76 -30.19 11.71 -15.20
CA ASP A 76 -29.73 11.54 -13.81
C ASP A 76 -29.69 10.07 -13.35
N LEU A 77 -30.62 9.27 -13.87
CA LEU A 77 -30.73 7.83 -13.58
C LEU A 77 -29.51 7.04 -14.10
N HIS A 78 -29.07 7.29 -15.34
CA HIS A 78 -27.91 6.61 -15.92
C HIS A 78 -26.61 6.99 -15.19
N MET A 79 -26.45 8.28 -14.86
CA MET A 79 -25.31 8.75 -14.09
C MET A 79 -25.23 8.05 -12.73
N THR A 80 -26.35 8.01 -11.99
CA THR A 80 -26.41 7.42 -10.66
C THR A 80 -26.13 5.92 -10.68
N ILE A 81 -26.72 5.18 -11.63
CA ILE A 81 -26.47 3.74 -11.80
C ILE A 81 -24.99 3.49 -12.11
N SER A 82 -24.38 4.27 -13.01
CA SER A 82 -22.97 4.10 -13.35
C SER A 82 -22.04 4.38 -12.16
N LEU A 83 -22.30 5.45 -11.41
CA LEU A 83 -21.54 5.81 -10.21
C LEU A 83 -21.65 4.72 -9.13
N LEU A 84 -22.85 4.21 -8.90
CA LEU A 84 -23.08 3.11 -7.95
C LEU A 84 -22.35 1.84 -8.39
N THR A 85 -22.39 1.53 -9.70
CA THR A 85 -21.66 0.39 -10.28
C THR A 85 -20.16 0.53 -10.02
N PHE A 86 -19.57 1.71 -10.30
CA PHE A 86 -18.16 1.98 -10.00
C PHE A 86 -17.84 1.84 -8.51
N LEU A 87 -18.71 2.36 -7.64
CA LEU A 87 -18.54 2.25 -6.19
C LEU A 87 -18.50 0.78 -5.74
N VAL A 88 -19.43 -0.05 -6.20
CA VAL A 88 -19.51 -1.47 -5.86
C VAL A 88 -18.28 -2.23 -6.36
N VAL A 89 -17.92 -2.03 -7.63
CA VAL A 89 -16.77 -2.72 -8.24
C VAL A 89 -15.47 -2.32 -7.54
N TYR A 90 -15.23 -1.02 -7.34
CA TYR A 90 -14.00 -0.56 -6.68
C TYR A 90 -13.95 -1.02 -5.22
N SER A 91 -15.05 -0.90 -4.47
CA SER A 91 -15.10 -1.39 -3.09
C SER A 91 -14.82 -2.89 -2.99
N SER A 92 -15.30 -3.68 -3.96
CA SER A 92 -15.06 -5.12 -4.02
C SER A 92 -13.59 -5.43 -4.31
N VAL A 93 -13.01 -4.80 -5.33
CA VAL A 93 -11.61 -5.02 -5.73
C VAL A 93 -10.65 -4.57 -4.63
N PHE A 94 -10.81 -3.35 -4.12
CA PHE A 94 -9.96 -2.83 -3.03
C PHE A 94 -10.19 -3.61 -1.73
N GLY A 95 -11.42 -4.02 -1.43
CA GLY A 95 -11.74 -4.83 -0.24
C GLY A 95 -11.05 -6.19 -0.27
N VAL A 96 -11.17 -6.92 -1.39
CA VAL A 96 -10.47 -8.21 -1.57
C VAL A 96 -8.96 -8.00 -1.54
N GLY A 97 -8.43 -7.03 -2.28
CA GLY A 97 -7.00 -6.73 -2.32
C GLY A 97 -6.41 -6.39 -0.94
N TYR A 98 -7.08 -5.52 -0.18
CA TYR A 98 -6.64 -5.16 1.16
C TYR A 98 -6.70 -6.35 2.12
N SER A 99 -7.77 -7.17 2.05
CA SER A 99 -7.90 -8.38 2.85
C SER A 99 -6.78 -9.38 2.54
N TYR A 100 -6.43 -9.55 1.27
CA TYR A 100 -5.36 -10.43 0.83
C TYR A 100 -3.99 -9.93 1.29
N MET A 101 -3.71 -8.63 1.13
CA MET A 101 -2.47 -8.01 1.59
C MET A 101 -2.30 -8.16 3.11
N LEU A 102 -3.35 -7.92 3.89
CA LEU A 102 -3.31 -8.13 5.34
C LEU A 102 -3.09 -9.60 5.73
N ARG A 103 -3.70 -10.55 5.01
CA ARG A 103 -3.46 -11.99 5.22
C ARG A 103 -2.00 -12.35 4.92
N LEU A 104 -1.43 -11.79 3.85
CA LEU A 104 -0.04 -12.02 3.46
C LEU A 104 0.93 -11.43 4.49
N ILE A 105 0.71 -10.19 4.95
CA ILE A 105 1.51 -9.55 5.99
C ILE A 105 1.47 -10.37 7.30
N ARG A 106 0.30 -10.91 7.67
CA ARG A 106 0.14 -11.75 8.87
C ARG A 106 0.86 -13.10 8.77
N LYS A 107 1.03 -13.64 7.57
CA LYS A 107 1.72 -14.92 7.36
C LYS A 107 3.22 -14.84 7.68
N GLY A 108 3.78 -13.61 7.69
CA GLY A 108 5.17 -13.35 8.02
C GLY A 108 6.15 -13.89 6.95
N PRO A 109 7.46 -13.62 7.11
CA PRO A 109 8.49 -14.18 6.24
C PRO A 109 8.46 -15.70 6.35
N GLN A 110 8.22 -16.39 5.23
CA GLN A 110 8.38 -17.84 5.20
C GLN A 110 9.89 -18.14 5.17
N GLU A 111 10.33 -19.09 5.99
CA GLU A 111 11.70 -19.58 5.89
C GLU A 111 11.89 -20.14 4.47
N VAL A 112 12.81 -19.52 3.73
CA VAL A 112 13.30 -20.09 2.47
C VAL A 112 14.11 -21.31 2.88
N ASN A 113 13.46 -22.48 2.93
CA ASN A 113 14.20 -23.72 2.99
C ASN A 113 15.09 -23.74 1.75
N PRO A 114 16.44 -23.75 1.89
CA PRO A 114 17.29 -23.96 0.73
C PRO A 114 16.81 -25.24 0.05
N PRO A 115 16.73 -25.28 -1.30
CA PRO A 115 16.35 -26.50 -1.98
C PRO A 115 17.23 -27.60 -1.41
N VAL A 116 16.59 -28.59 -0.79
CA VAL A 116 17.30 -29.78 -0.31
C VAL A 116 18.07 -30.23 -1.53
N SER A 117 19.40 -30.14 -1.46
CA SER A 117 20.28 -30.67 -2.47
C SER A 117 20.04 -32.17 -2.45
N GLY A 118 19.02 -32.58 -3.19
CA GLY A 118 18.56 -33.93 -3.32
C GLY A 118 19.65 -34.65 -4.08
N THR A 119 20.61 -35.20 -3.34
CA THR A 119 21.35 -36.36 -3.79
C THR A 119 20.28 -37.36 -4.25
N PRO A 120 20.23 -37.73 -5.54
CA PRO A 120 19.16 -38.57 -6.05
C PRO A 120 19.10 -39.84 -5.22
N ALA A 121 17.87 -40.21 -4.84
CA ALA A 121 17.53 -41.31 -3.95
C ALA A 121 18.42 -42.53 -4.21
N ARG A 122 19.38 -42.78 -3.32
CA ARG A 122 20.19 -43.99 -3.34
C ARG A 122 19.35 -45.11 -2.70
N PRO A 123 18.87 -46.11 -3.44
CA PRO A 123 18.05 -47.17 -2.87
C PRO A 123 18.87 -48.01 -1.88
N LEU A 124 18.30 -48.22 -0.70
CA LEU A 124 18.86 -48.92 0.48
C LEU A 124 19.03 -50.45 0.30
N SER A 125 19.12 -50.98 -0.92
CA SER A 125 19.01 -52.43 -1.17
C SER A 125 20.32 -53.21 -1.32
N ARG A 126 21.49 -52.66 -0.96
CA ARG A 126 22.76 -53.41 -0.98
C ARG A 126 23.54 -53.30 0.33
N ARG A 127 23.02 -53.92 1.39
CA ARG A 127 23.81 -54.39 2.54
C ARG A 127 23.25 -55.70 3.09
N HIS A 128 23.41 -56.78 2.32
CA HIS A 128 23.68 -58.09 2.89
C HIS A 128 24.15 -59.05 1.79
N ARG A 129 25.46 -59.10 1.59
CA ARG A 129 26.21 -60.27 1.11
C ARG A 129 27.68 -59.92 1.15
N GLN A 130 28.38 -60.46 2.13
CA GLN A 130 29.58 -61.25 1.91
C GLN A 130 29.91 -61.99 3.21
N TYR A 131 30.32 -63.24 2.99
CA TYR A 131 30.59 -64.30 3.94
C TYR A 131 31.79 -64.00 4.84
#